data_AF-A0A3D4YNS4-F1
#
_entry.id   AF-A0A3D4YNS4-F1
#
_cell.length_a   1.000
_cell.length_b   1.000
_cell.length_c   1.000
_cell.angle_alpha   90.00
_cell.angle_beta   90.00
_cell.angle_gamma   90.00
#
_symmetry.space_group_name_H-M   'P 1'
#
loop_
_entity.id
_entity.type
_entity.pdbx_description
1 polymer ?
#
loop_
_entity_poly.entity_id
_entity_poly.type
_entity_poly.pdbx_seq_one_letter_code
_entity_poly.pdbx_strand_id
1 'polypeptide(L)'
;TQVLQAEGFSYSIAPLFEKRDVDRLHLTPTADGRVILYVRNEALETHYINHLELIEVAHEPGETALPDQQRQPVLVSGITAPARVRDRAGRDLAEIVRAPDGVLFSSYPETVRGVSTADLDDYIDMTMAAPTGADSVAVLLDMRNSLLNTVLLYDHMLGAPGIRSLDWVNRDLDHIGNAIEMGQWYNSRMGMRISVLDGGKYRQVARISDSGPIAFRDNAIVVPAIRSGGDSVRIRLSFTADNWRIDAIRTATVLR
;
A
#
# COMPACT_ATOMS: atom_id res chain seq x y z
N THR A 1 -3.15 -20.56 17.52
CA THR A 1 -2.16 -19.47 17.68
C THR A 1 -2.75 -18.22 17.07
N GLN A 2 -2.61 -17.05 17.70
CA GLN A 2 -3.07 -15.78 17.12
C GLN A 2 -2.16 -15.40 15.95
N VAL A 3 -2.74 -14.89 14.86
CA VAL A 3 -2.03 -14.43 13.66
C VAL A 3 -2.24 -12.92 13.54
N LEU A 4 -1.18 -12.16 13.33
CA LEU A 4 -1.27 -10.72 13.07
C LEU A 4 -1.86 -10.52 11.67
N GLN A 5 -2.96 -9.77 11.57
CA GLN A 5 -3.68 -9.54 10.31
C GLN A 5 -3.80 -8.07 9.92
N ALA A 6 -3.45 -7.15 10.82
CA ALA A 6 -3.57 -5.72 10.61
C ALA A 6 -2.52 -4.97 11.43
N GLU A 7 -2.13 -3.79 10.96
CA GLU A 7 -1.23 -2.86 11.63
C GLU A 7 -1.75 -1.45 11.38
N GLY A 8 -1.86 -0.66 12.45
CA GLY A 8 -2.26 0.75 12.38
C GLY A 8 -1.11 1.71 12.68
N PHE A 9 -1.43 3.00 12.60
CA PHE A 9 -0.62 4.14 13.10
C PHE A 9 0.67 4.49 12.37
N SER A 10 1.02 3.83 11.27
CA SER A 10 2.32 3.96 10.60
C SER A 10 2.76 5.41 10.30
N TYR A 11 1.82 6.38 10.27
CA TYR A 11 2.10 7.82 10.12
C TYR A 11 1.28 8.75 11.02
N SER A 12 0.58 8.23 12.03
CA SER A 12 -0.27 9.04 12.91
C SER A 12 0.49 9.55 14.13
N ILE A 13 1.61 10.23 13.86
CA ILE A 13 2.57 10.70 14.88
C ILE A 13 2.15 11.99 15.61
N ALA A 14 1.10 12.65 15.14
CA ALA A 14 0.51 13.86 15.73
C ALA A 14 -1.01 13.90 15.45
N PRO A 15 -1.81 14.64 16.23
CA PRO A 15 -3.27 14.71 16.05
C PRO A 15 -3.70 15.13 14.63
N LEU A 16 -2.98 16.06 14.01
CA LEU A 16 -3.27 16.49 12.63
C LEU A 16 -3.01 15.40 11.57
N PHE A 17 -2.33 14.31 11.93
CA PHE A 17 -2.10 13.13 11.10
C PHE A 17 -2.96 11.93 11.50
N GLU A 18 -3.98 12.14 12.34
CA GLU A 18 -5.00 11.13 12.59
C GLU A 18 -5.64 10.70 11.26
N LYS A 19 -5.72 9.39 11.05
CA LYS A 19 -6.32 8.80 9.85
C LYS A 19 -7.09 7.56 10.25
N ARG A 20 -8.22 7.33 9.58
CA ARG A 20 -8.90 6.04 9.61
C ARG A 20 -8.09 5.02 8.84
N ASP A 21 -7.92 3.85 9.44
CA ASP A 21 -7.29 2.72 8.78
C ASP A 21 -8.30 1.61 8.53
N VAL A 22 -8.14 0.88 7.43
CA VAL A 22 -9.02 -0.23 7.05
C VAL A 22 -8.17 -1.35 6.50
N ASP A 23 -8.15 -2.46 7.24
CA ASP A 23 -7.46 -3.69 6.85
C ASP A 23 -8.46 -4.82 6.64
N ARG A 24 -8.20 -5.62 5.61
CA ARG A 24 -8.95 -6.85 5.39
C ARG A 24 -8.51 -7.90 6.40
N LEU A 25 -9.48 -8.43 7.15
CA LEU A 25 -9.22 -9.50 8.11
C LEU A 25 -9.56 -10.86 7.49
N HIS A 26 -8.61 -11.78 7.52
CA HIS A 26 -8.77 -13.16 7.04
C HIS A 26 -9.29 -14.05 8.18
N LEU A 27 -10.46 -13.71 8.70
CA LEU A 27 -11.01 -14.33 9.90
C LEU A 27 -11.99 -15.42 9.52
N THR A 28 -11.89 -16.55 10.23
CA THR A 28 -12.96 -17.53 10.28
C THR A 28 -13.67 -17.34 11.62
N PRO A 29 -15.00 -17.13 11.62
CA PRO A 29 -15.76 -17.12 12.86
C PRO A 29 -15.56 -18.42 13.64
N THR A 30 -15.69 -18.35 14.95
CA THR A 30 -15.76 -19.53 15.82
C THR A 30 -16.96 -20.41 15.46
N ALA A 31 -16.98 -21.65 15.95
CA ALA A 31 -18.07 -22.59 15.68
C ALA A 31 -19.46 -22.06 16.10
N ASP A 32 -19.52 -21.13 17.05
CA ASP A 32 -20.75 -20.45 17.47
C ASP A 32 -20.94 -19.06 16.83
N GLY A 33 -20.20 -18.76 15.76
CA GLY A 33 -20.37 -17.57 14.92
C GLY A 33 -19.72 -16.30 15.45
N ARG A 34 -18.97 -16.35 16.54
CA ARG A 34 -18.28 -15.16 17.11
C ARG A 34 -16.96 -14.90 16.42
N VAL A 35 -16.63 -13.61 16.26
CA VAL A 35 -15.30 -13.12 15.89
C VAL A 35 -14.62 -12.58 17.15
N ILE A 36 -13.36 -12.96 17.38
CA ILE A 36 -12.57 -12.48 18.52
C ILE A 36 -11.34 -11.75 17.96
N LEU A 37 -11.24 -10.46 18.25
CA LEU A 37 -10.09 -9.63 17.88
C LEU A 37 -9.22 -9.36 19.11
N TYR A 38 -7.92 -9.47 18.94
CA TYR A 38 -6.93 -9.08 19.94
C TYR A 38 -6.17 -7.86 19.44
N VAL A 39 -6.21 -6.78 20.22
CA VAL A 39 -5.47 -5.54 19.93
C VAL A 39 -4.38 -5.42 20.98
N ARG A 40 -3.13 -5.25 20.52
CA ARG A 40 -1.95 -5.16 21.37
C ARG A 40 -0.89 -4.31 20.69
N ASN A 41 0.05 -3.84 21.49
CA ASN A 41 1.26 -3.21 20.97
C ASN A 41 2.21 -4.30 20.47
N GLU A 42 2.66 -4.19 19.22
CA GLU A 42 3.72 -5.04 18.65
C GLU A 42 5.11 -4.42 18.86
N ALA A 43 5.20 -3.09 19.00
CA ALA A 43 6.43 -2.38 19.35
C ALA A 43 6.18 -1.40 20.53
N LEU A 44 7.11 -0.47 20.76
CA LEU A 44 6.96 0.60 21.76
C LEU A 44 6.05 1.70 21.22
N GLU A 45 4.78 1.35 21.02
CA GLU A 45 3.74 2.23 20.51
C GLU A 45 3.34 3.30 21.54
N THR A 46 3.33 4.56 21.09
CA THR A 46 2.81 5.71 21.84
C THR A 46 1.48 6.22 21.28
N HIS A 47 0.92 5.51 20.32
CA HIS A 47 -0.29 5.89 19.58
C HIS A 47 -1.57 5.53 20.35
N TYR A 48 -2.66 6.24 20.05
CA TYR A 48 -3.98 6.01 20.66
C TYR A 48 -4.99 5.56 19.60
N ILE A 49 -5.89 4.66 20.00
CA ILE A 49 -7.08 4.28 19.20
C ILE A 49 -8.26 5.11 19.66
N ASN A 50 -8.74 6.00 18.80
CA ASN A 50 -9.96 6.75 19.06
C ASN A 50 -11.22 5.91 18.78
N HIS A 51 -11.14 5.04 17.78
CA HIS A 51 -12.27 4.24 17.31
C HIS A 51 -11.80 2.94 16.67
N LEU A 52 -12.51 1.85 16.98
CA LEU A 52 -12.33 0.54 16.35
C LEU A 52 -13.71 0.01 15.96
N GLU A 53 -13.85 -0.40 14.71
CA GLU A 53 -15.06 -1.04 14.18
C GLU A 53 -14.69 -2.28 13.36
N LEU A 54 -15.65 -3.20 13.25
CA LEU A 54 -15.60 -4.30 12.30
C LEU A 54 -16.58 -4.00 11.17
N ILE A 55 -16.10 -4.00 9.94
CA ILE A 55 -16.92 -3.79 8.74
C ILE A 55 -17.22 -5.16 8.13
N GLU A 56 -18.50 -5.53 8.12
CA GLU A 56 -18.96 -6.74 7.44
C GLU A 56 -19.35 -6.40 6.00
N VAL A 57 -18.89 -7.21 5.04
CA VAL A 57 -19.22 -7.07 3.62
C VAL A 57 -19.73 -8.41 3.12
N ALA A 58 -21.03 -8.49 2.84
CA ALA A 58 -21.63 -9.65 2.21
C ALA A 58 -21.25 -9.71 0.73
N HIS A 59 -20.94 -10.91 0.23
CA HIS A 59 -20.55 -11.13 -1.16
C HIS A 59 -20.86 -12.58 -1.59
N GLU A 60 -20.95 -12.81 -2.90
CA GLU A 60 -21.23 -14.13 -3.45
C GLU A 60 -19.98 -15.04 -3.43
N PRO A 61 -20.16 -16.37 -3.58
CA PRO A 61 -19.04 -17.28 -3.78
C PRO A 61 -18.19 -16.89 -4.99
N GLY A 62 -16.86 -16.81 -4.81
CA GLY A 62 -15.92 -16.42 -5.86
C GLY A 62 -15.67 -14.91 -5.95
N GLU A 63 -16.37 -14.11 -5.14
CA GLU A 63 -16.09 -12.70 -4.94
C GLU A 63 -15.16 -12.50 -3.73
N THR A 64 -14.49 -11.37 -3.67
CA THR A 64 -13.67 -10.99 -2.53
C THR A 64 -13.82 -9.50 -2.26
N ALA A 65 -14.08 -9.15 -1.00
CA ALA A 65 -14.06 -7.77 -0.53
C ALA A 65 -12.64 -7.36 -0.13
N LEU A 66 -12.15 -6.25 -0.67
CA LEU A 66 -10.88 -5.62 -0.28
C LEU A 66 -11.08 -4.12 -0.06
N PRO A 67 -10.29 -3.47 0.81
CA PRO A 67 -10.22 -2.02 0.83
C PRO A 67 -9.58 -1.51 -0.46
N ASP A 68 -10.16 -0.45 -1.02
CA ASP A 68 -9.59 0.28 -2.15
C ASP A 68 -8.60 1.36 -1.70
N GLN A 69 -8.01 2.08 -2.66
CA GLN A 69 -7.10 3.19 -2.38
C GLN A 69 -7.74 4.36 -1.59
N GLN A 70 -9.08 4.42 -1.48
CA GLN A 70 -9.85 5.34 -0.64
C GLN A 70 -10.30 4.72 0.69
N ARG A 71 -9.85 3.49 1.02
CA ARG A 71 -10.25 2.72 2.21
C ARG A 71 -11.73 2.36 2.23
N GLN A 72 -12.37 2.29 1.07
CA GLN A 72 -13.74 1.81 0.91
C GLN A 72 -13.71 0.33 0.49
N PRO A 73 -14.66 -0.49 0.96
CA PRO A 73 -14.78 -1.85 0.47
C PRO A 73 -15.13 -1.87 -1.02
N VAL A 74 -14.41 -2.65 -1.80
CA VAL A 74 -14.71 -2.97 -3.19
C VAL A 74 -14.79 -4.48 -3.37
N LEU A 75 -15.80 -4.95 -4.10
CA LEU A 75 -15.94 -6.35 -4.48
C LEU A 75 -15.22 -6.60 -5.79
N VAL A 76 -14.43 -7.67 -5.83
CA VAL A 76 -13.71 -8.11 -7.03
C VAL A 76 -13.94 -9.59 -7.30
N SER A 77 -13.80 -9.98 -8.56
CA SER A 77 -13.86 -11.38 -8.99
C SER A 77 -12.88 -11.66 -10.13
N GLY A 78 -12.72 -12.94 -10.47
CA GLY A 78 -11.85 -13.35 -11.57
C GLY A 78 -10.37 -12.99 -11.34
N ILE A 79 -9.91 -13.18 -10.10
CA ILE A 79 -8.53 -12.86 -9.69
C ILE A 79 -7.55 -13.73 -10.49
N THR A 80 -6.65 -13.10 -11.22
CA THR A 80 -5.63 -13.74 -12.07
C THR A 80 -4.27 -13.05 -11.91
N ALA A 81 -3.20 -13.68 -12.39
CA ALA A 81 -1.88 -13.05 -12.43
C ALA A 81 -1.78 -12.06 -13.60
N PRO A 82 -0.97 -11.00 -13.50
CA PRO A 82 -0.71 -10.12 -14.64
C PRO A 82 -0.03 -10.87 -15.78
N ALA A 83 -0.31 -10.48 -17.02
CA ALA A 83 0.27 -11.08 -18.22
C ALA A 83 1.78 -10.82 -18.33
N ARG A 84 2.26 -9.70 -17.75
CA ARG A 84 3.68 -9.35 -17.66
C ARG A 84 3.89 -8.47 -16.45
N VAL A 85 4.99 -8.66 -15.73
CA VAL A 85 5.38 -7.80 -14.61
C VAL A 85 6.91 -7.70 -14.54
N ARG A 86 7.43 -6.49 -14.52
CA ARG A 86 8.88 -6.21 -14.55
C ARG A 86 9.24 -5.03 -13.68
N ASP A 87 10.41 -5.08 -13.06
CA ASP A 87 10.94 -3.91 -12.36
C ASP A 87 11.63 -2.92 -13.32
N ARG A 88 12.11 -1.82 -12.74
CA ARG A 88 12.90 -0.78 -13.43
C ARG A 88 14.14 -1.31 -14.13
N ALA A 89 14.78 -2.34 -13.58
CA ALA A 89 15.96 -2.98 -14.17
C ALA A 89 15.59 -3.96 -15.30
N GLY A 90 14.30 -4.17 -15.57
CA GLY A 90 13.78 -5.06 -16.60
C GLY A 90 13.72 -6.53 -16.19
N ARG A 91 14.00 -6.85 -14.92
CA ARG A 91 13.90 -8.21 -14.36
C ARG A 91 12.44 -8.65 -14.41
N ASP A 92 12.23 -9.92 -14.77
CA ASP A 92 10.89 -10.50 -14.74
C ASP A 92 10.53 -10.84 -13.28
N LEU A 93 9.39 -10.35 -12.82
CA LEU A 93 8.93 -10.56 -11.44
C LEU A 93 7.85 -11.63 -11.34
N ALA A 94 7.43 -12.26 -12.45
CA ALA A 94 6.24 -13.11 -12.49
C ALA A 94 6.23 -14.21 -11.43
N GLU A 95 7.37 -14.86 -11.16
CA GLU A 95 7.47 -15.89 -10.12
C GLU A 95 7.47 -15.30 -8.69
N ILE A 96 8.09 -14.14 -8.50
CA ILE A 96 8.21 -13.50 -7.17
C ILE A 96 6.86 -13.01 -6.68
N VAL A 97 6.04 -12.41 -7.56
CA VAL A 97 4.78 -11.78 -7.17
C VAL A 97 3.55 -12.65 -7.45
N ARG A 98 3.75 -13.96 -7.65
CA ARG A 98 2.72 -14.88 -8.14
C ARG A 98 1.63 -15.15 -7.11
N ALA A 99 2.03 -15.34 -5.86
CA ALA A 99 1.18 -15.75 -4.76
C ALA A 99 1.74 -15.22 -3.44
N PRO A 100 0.88 -15.00 -2.42
CA PRO A 100 1.34 -14.56 -1.11
C PRO A 100 1.97 -15.74 -0.34
N ASP A 101 3.22 -16.06 -0.66
CA ASP A 101 3.98 -17.20 -0.13
C ASP A 101 5.18 -16.78 0.75
N GLY A 102 5.35 -15.48 0.95
CA GLY A 102 6.43 -14.87 1.73
C GLY A 102 7.71 -14.61 0.93
N VAL A 103 7.75 -14.89 -0.37
CA VAL A 103 8.88 -14.55 -1.24
C VAL A 103 8.76 -13.11 -1.73
N LEU A 104 9.29 -12.18 -0.93
CA LEU A 104 9.04 -10.76 -1.13
C LEU A 104 9.92 -10.14 -2.22
N PHE A 105 9.29 -9.37 -3.10
CA PHE A 105 9.99 -8.38 -3.89
C PHE A 105 10.67 -7.33 -3.00
N SER A 106 11.89 -6.96 -3.39
CA SER A 106 12.59 -5.76 -2.97
C SER A 106 13.21 -5.07 -4.18
N SER A 107 13.47 -3.77 -4.06
CA SER A 107 14.19 -3.02 -5.09
C SER A 107 15.52 -3.68 -5.44
N TYR A 108 15.91 -3.59 -6.71
CA TYR A 108 17.17 -4.17 -7.18
C TYR A 108 18.37 -3.43 -6.55
N PRO A 109 19.44 -4.12 -6.08
CA PRO A 109 20.54 -3.47 -5.38
C PRO A 109 21.21 -2.34 -6.16
N GLU A 110 21.30 -2.45 -7.48
CA GLU A 110 21.83 -1.43 -8.39
C GLU A 110 20.92 -0.20 -8.43
N THR A 111 19.59 -0.39 -8.43
CA THR A 111 18.61 0.70 -8.33
C THR A 111 18.80 1.44 -7.00
N VAL A 112 18.93 0.70 -5.89
CA VAL A 112 19.13 1.29 -4.55
C VAL A 112 20.46 2.05 -4.47
N ARG A 113 21.55 1.50 -5.01
CA ARG A 113 22.86 2.18 -5.06
C ARG A 113 22.86 3.45 -5.92
N GLY A 114 21.98 3.52 -6.91
CA GLY A 114 21.82 4.67 -7.81
C GLY A 114 20.92 5.78 -7.27
N VAL A 115 20.30 5.60 -6.10
CA VAL A 115 19.39 6.58 -5.49
C VAL A 115 20.11 7.91 -5.25
N SER A 116 19.45 9.00 -5.61
CA SER A 116 19.91 10.37 -5.37
C SER A 116 18.74 11.30 -5.09
N THR A 117 19.00 12.52 -4.62
CA THR A 117 17.94 13.51 -4.39
C THR A 117 17.16 13.88 -5.66
N ALA A 118 17.72 13.64 -6.84
CA ALA A 118 17.07 13.86 -8.13
C ALA A 118 16.26 12.64 -8.61
N ASP A 119 16.57 11.45 -8.11
CA ASP A 119 15.94 10.19 -8.50
C ASP A 119 15.95 9.22 -7.32
N LEU A 120 14.86 9.23 -6.56
CA LEU A 120 14.66 8.39 -5.38
C LEU A 120 13.87 7.12 -5.72
N ASP A 121 13.34 7.01 -6.93
CA ASP A 121 12.25 6.08 -7.23
C ASP A 121 12.74 4.74 -7.78
N ASP A 122 12.00 3.70 -7.46
CA ASP A 122 11.94 2.47 -8.24
C ASP A 122 10.53 2.35 -8.85
N TYR A 123 10.37 1.44 -9.81
CA TYR A 123 9.06 1.14 -10.34
C TYR A 123 8.89 -0.31 -10.80
N ILE A 124 7.64 -0.75 -10.80
CA ILE A 124 7.19 -1.99 -11.41
C ILE A 124 6.23 -1.66 -12.53
N ASP A 125 6.54 -2.09 -13.75
CA ASP A 125 5.64 -2.06 -14.90
C ASP A 125 4.92 -3.40 -15.04
N MET A 126 3.61 -3.35 -15.22
CA MET A 126 2.79 -4.54 -15.44
C MET A 126 1.79 -4.36 -16.58
N THR A 127 1.41 -5.47 -17.18
CA THR A 127 0.34 -5.55 -18.19
C THR A 127 -0.73 -6.49 -17.67
N MET A 128 -1.98 -6.05 -17.70
CA MET A 128 -3.14 -6.85 -17.32
C MET A 128 -4.16 -6.90 -18.46
N ALA A 129 -4.92 -7.98 -18.53
CA ALA A 129 -6.09 -8.04 -19.40
C ALA A 129 -7.17 -7.11 -18.87
N ALA A 130 -7.89 -6.42 -19.77
CA ALA A 130 -9.07 -5.65 -19.42
C ALA A 130 -10.29 -6.30 -20.09
N PRO A 131 -11.26 -6.82 -19.32
CA PRO A 131 -12.47 -7.41 -19.88
C PRO A 131 -13.14 -6.47 -20.87
N THR A 132 -13.69 -7.01 -21.96
CA THR A 132 -14.36 -6.19 -22.98
C THR A 132 -15.49 -5.38 -22.35
N GLY A 133 -15.53 -4.07 -22.61
CA GLY A 133 -16.53 -3.16 -22.05
C GLY A 133 -16.33 -2.76 -20.59
N ALA A 134 -15.28 -3.24 -19.91
CA ALA A 134 -14.94 -2.75 -18.57
C ALA A 134 -14.40 -1.33 -18.63
N ASP A 135 -14.94 -0.46 -17.77
CA ASP A 135 -14.48 0.93 -17.55
C ASP A 135 -13.32 1.00 -16.55
N SER A 136 -13.21 0.00 -15.68
CA SER A 136 -12.16 -0.10 -14.66
C SER A 136 -11.74 -1.55 -14.43
N VAL A 137 -10.56 -1.71 -13.83
CA VAL A 137 -9.98 -2.98 -13.40
C VAL A 137 -9.31 -2.78 -12.03
N ALA A 138 -9.14 -3.86 -11.27
CA ALA A 138 -8.47 -3.81 -9.98
C ALA A 138 -7.06 -4.41 -10.04
N VAL A 139 -6.09 -3.70 -9.47
CA VAL A 139 -4.76 -4.22 -9.15
C VAL A 139 -4.76 -4.61 -7.68
N LEU A 140 -4.63 -5.90 -7.41
CA LEU A 140 -4.61 -6.45 -6.06
C LEU A 140 -3.16 -6.55 -5.62
N LEU A 141 -2.83 -5.92 -4.49
CA LEU A 141 -1.50 -5.96 -3.90
C LEU A 141 -1.55 -6.61 -2.53
N ASP A 142 -0.67 -7.58 -2.32
CA ASP A 142 -0.31 -8.10 -1.00
C ASP A 142 1.11 -7.60 -0.67
N MET A 143 1.22 -6.69 0.29
CA MET A 143 2.45 -5.96 0.54
C MET A 143 2.50 -5.32 1.92
N ARG A 144 3.69 -4.85 2.28
CA ARG A 144 3.95 -3.99 3.45
C ARG A 144 5.12 -3.07 3.14
N ASN A 145 5.38 -2.09 4.00
CA ASN A 145 6.60 -1.31 3.88
C ASN A 145 7.83 -2.12 4.30
N SER A 146 9.00 -1.68 3.85
CA SER A 146 10.25 -2.06 4.52
C SER A 146 10.42 -1.25 5.82
N LEU A 147 11.46 -1.55 6.59
CA LEU A 147 11.83 -0.75 7.76
C LEU A 147 12.38 0.64 7.42
N LEU A 148 12.46 1.03 6.13
CA LEU A 148 13.00 2.33 5.71
C LEU A 148 12.31 3.50 6.41
N ASN A 149 10.97 3.48 6.46
CA ASN A 149 10.20 4.54 7.11
C ASN A 149 10.35 4.54 8.63
N THR A 150 10.49 3.36 9.24
CA THR A 150 10.79 3.22 10.66
C THR A 150 12.13 3.86 10.99
N VAL A 151 13.18 3.55 10.23
CA VAL A 151 14.52 4.13 10.41
C VAL A 151 14.51 5.64 10.17
N LEU A 152 13.85 6.10 9.10
CA LEU A 152 13.71 7.53 8.82
C LEU A 152 13.05 8.28 9.98
N LEU A 153 11.91 7.80 10.47
CA LEU A 153 11.17 8.47 11.53
C LEU A 153 11.94 8.40 12.86
N TYR A 154 12.26 7.20 13.34
CA TYR A 154 12.76 7.02 14.70
C TYR A 154 14.24 7.41 14.83
N ASP A 155 15.10 7.03 13.89
CA ASP A 155 16.53 7.28 14.04
C ASP A 155 16.90 8.68 13.55
N HIS A 156 16.37 9.09 12.41
CA HIS A 156 16.79 10.34 11.77
C HIS A 156 15.93 11.55 12.15
N MET A 157 14.60 11.41 12.23
CA MET A 157 13.73 12.55 12.55
C MET A 157 13.54 12.75 14.05
N LEU A 158 13.46 11.68 14.84
CA LEU A 158 13.25 11.78 16.30
C LEU A 158 14.55 11.62 17.09
N GLY A 159 15.36 10.62 16.75
CA GLY A 159 16.59 10.27 17.47
C GLY A 159 17.72 11.29 17.30
N ALA A 160 18.14 11.55 16.06
CA ALA A 160 19.28 12.43 15.77
C ALA A 160 19.13 13.88 16.31
N PRO A 161 17.93 14.50 16.29
CA PRO A 161 17.73 15.82 16.89
C PRO A 161 17.74 15.83 18.43
N GLY A 162 17.60 14.66 19.08
CA GLY A 162 17.54 14.52 20.53
C GLY A 162 16.33 15.22 21.13
N ILE A 163 16.47 15.89 22.27
CA ILE A 163 15.36 16.54 22.99
C ILE A 163 14.55 17.54 22.15
N ARG A 164 15.13 18.10 21.08
CA ARG A 164 14.44 19.00 20.15
C ARG A 164 13.31 18.32 19.39
N SER A 165 13.33 17.00 19.25
CA SER A 165 12.21 16.27 18.65
C SER A 165 10.95 16.36 19.51
N LEU A 166 11.07 16.53 20.83
CA LEU A 166 9.91 16.74 21.71
C LEU A 166 9.24 18.09 21.44
N ASP A 167 10.01 19.14 21.17
CA ASP A 167 9.47 20.45 20.78
C ASP A 167 8.83 20.37 19.38
N TRP A 168 9.47 19.68 18.44
CA TRP A 168 8.93 19.49 17.09
C TRP A 168 7.60 18.73 17.09
N VAL A 169 7.50 17.61 17.82
CA VAL A 169 6.26 16.82 17.91
C VAL A 169 5.15 17.57 18.65
N ASN A 170 5.44 18.17 19.81
CA ASN A 170 4.41 18.77 20.67
C ASN A 170 4.08 20.23 20.35
N ARG A 171 4.90 20.92 19.54
CA ARG A 171 4.62 22.30 19.13
C ARG A 171 4.48 22.36 17.64
N ASP A 172 5.52 22.01 16.89
CA ASP A 172 5.53 22.30 15.46
C ASP A 172 4.48 21.50 14.70
N LEU A 173 4.32 20.20 14.99
CA LEU A 173 3.30 19.36 14.35
C LEU A 173 1.87 19.64 14.79
N ASP A 174 1.67 20.40 15.87
CA ASP A 174 0.35 20.92 16.26
C ASP A 174 -0.01 22.21 15.50
N HIS A 175 0.96 22.84 14.83
CA HIS A 175 0.70 23.98 13.95
C HIS A 175 0.39 23.51 12.53
N ILE A 176 -0.78 23.93 12.02
CA ILE A 176 -1.30 23.54 10.70
C ILE A 176 -0.27 23.80 9.57
N GLY A 177 0.48 24.90 9.62
CA GLY A 177 1.46 25.24 8.57
C GLY A 177 2.57 24.20 8.43
N ASN A 178 3.21 23.83 9.54
CA ASN A 178 4.31 22.87 9.57
C ASN A 178 3.82 21.45 9.30
N ALA A 179 2.63 21.09 9.81
CA ALA A 179 2.01 19.80 9.52
C ALA A 179 1.67 19.64 8.02
N ILE A 180 1.21 20.71 7.36
CA ILE A 180 0.98 20.72 5.91
C ILE A 180 2.30 20.56 5.16
N GLU A 181 3.35 21.31 5.53
CA GLU A 181 4.66 21.21 4.88
C GLU A 181 5.23 19.79 4.99
N MET A 182 5.20 19.20 6.18
CA MET A 182 5.61 17.81 6.39
C MET A 182 4.75 16.85 5.56
N GLY A 183 3.43 17.02 5.58
CA GLY A 183 2.51 16.19 4.81
C GLY A 183 2.77 16.28 3.30
N GLN A 184 3.06 17.46 2.77
CA GLN A 184 3.44 17.66 1.37
C GLN A 184 4.82 17.07 1.06
N TRP A 185 5.80 17.23 1.95
CA TRP A 185 7.12 16.62 1.83
C TRP A 185 7.00 15.09 1.78
N TYR A 186 6.23 14.52 2.69
CA TYR A 186 5.98 13.07 2.75
C TYR A 186 5.26 12.60 1.49
N ASN A 187 4.18 13.29 1.12
CA ASN A 187 3.44 12.98 -0.10
C ASN A 187 4.25 13.24 -1.38
N SER A 188 5.27 14.09 -1.41
CA SER A 188 6.08 14.22 -2.63
C SER A 188 7.05 13.06 -2.81
N ARG A 189 7.40 12.33 -1.75
CA ARG A 189 8.47 11.33 -1.76
C ARG A 189 7.98 9.90 -1.56
N MET A 190 7.15 9.69 -0.53
CA MET A 190 6.80 8.37 0.00
C MET A 190 5.50 7.80 -0.55
N GLY A 191 5.03 6.65 -0.06
CA GLY A 191 3.88 5.93 -0.59
C GLY A 191 4.14 5.29 -1.96
N MET A 192 3.07 4.95 -2.67
CA MET A 192 3.14 4.40 -4.01
C MET A 192 2.15 5.11 -4.95
N ARG A 193 2.67 5.55 -6.09
CA ARG A 193 1.92 6.18 -7.18
C ARG A 193 1.56 5.12 -8.21
N ILE A 194 0.29 5.07 -8.60
CA ILE A 194 -0.21 4.15 -9.60
C ILE A 194 -0.58 4.94 -10.85
N SER A 195 0.06 4.60 -11.96
CA SER A 195 -0.12 5.28 -13.24
C SER A 195 -0.54 4.31 -14.33
N VAL A 196 -1.42 4.75 -15.23
CA VAL A 196 -1.86 3.99 -16.40
C VAL A 196 -1.26 4.61 -17.66
N LEU A 197 -0.84 3.78 -18.62
CA LEU A 197 -0.38 4.25 -19.92
C LEU A 197 -1.57 4.75 -20.75
N ASP A 198 -1.55 6.03 -21.09
CA ASP A 198 -2.55 6.72 -21.90
C ASP A 198 -1.84 7.59 -22.96
N GLY A 199 -2.14 7.37 -24.24
CA GLY A 199 -1.51 8.11 -25.33
C GLY A 199 0.03 8.04 -25.35
N GLY A 200 0.60 6.90 -24.91
CA GLY A 200 2.06 6.70 -24.84
C GLY A 200 2.76 7.32 -23.63
N LYS A 201 2.00 7.92 -22.69
CA LYS A 201 2.55 8.48 -21.44
C LYS A 201 1.87 7.86 -20.23
N TYR A 202 2.63 7.62 -19.17
CA TYR A 202 2.05 7.19 -17.90
C TYR A 202 1.40 8.39 -17.21
N ARG A 203 0.10 8.28 -16.94
CA ARG A 203 -0.68 9.26 -16.17
C ARG A 203 -1.02 8.66 -14.82
N GLN A 204 -0.67 9.36 -13.73
CA GLN A 204 -1.06 8.94 -12.38
C GLN A 204 -2.59 8.99 -12.24
N VAL A 205 -3.17 7.88 -11.77
CA VAL A 205 -4.62 7.72 -11.57
C VAL A 205 -4.97 7.47 -10.11
N ALA A 206 -4.05 6.90 -9.34
CA ALA A 206 -4.25 6.59 -7.94
C ALA A 206 -2.94 6.70 -7.16
N ARG A 207 -3.08 6.71 -5.84
CA ARG A 207 -1.97 6.68 -4.91
C ARG A 207 -2.42 5.98 -3.64
N ILE A 208 -1.54 5.17 -3.08
CA ILE A 208 -1.69 4.61 -1.74
C ILE A 208 -0.66 5.23 -0.79
N SER A 209 -1.08 5.39 0.46
CA SER A 209 -0.16 5.77 1.54
C SER A 209 0.60 4.54 2.01
N ASP A 210 1.71 4.78 2.70
CA ASP A 210 2.41 3.71 3.40
C ASP A 210 1.56 3.14 4.54
N SER A 211 1.79 1.85 4.82
CA SER A 211 0.95 0.98 5.65
C SER A 211 1.63 0.42 6.89
N GLY A 212 2.95 0.59 7.03
CA GLY A 212 3.75 -0.01 8.11
C GLY A 212 4.47 -1.30 7.69
N PRO A 213 5.52 -1.71 8.43
CA PRO A 213 6.39 -2.81 8.03
C PRO A 213 6.08 -4.17 8.69
N ILE A 214 5.12 -4.24 9.63
CA ILE A 214 4.87 -5.42 10.44
C ILE A 214 3.84 -6.32 9.77
N ALA A 215 2.62 -5.82 9.53
CA ALA A 215 1.54 -6.60 8.93
C ALA A 215 1.47 -6.43 7.40
N PHE A 216 1.10 -7.51 6.71
CA PHE A 216 0.76 -7.44 5.29
C PHE A 216 -0.60 -6.82 5.08
N ARG A 217 -0.75 -6.11 3.96
CA ARG A 217 -1.99 -5.49 3.53
C ARG A 217 -2.43 -6.01 2.18
N ASP A 218 -3.71 -6.35 2.15
CA ASP A 218 -4.48 -6.70 0.96
C ASP A 218 -5.28 -5.48 0.49
N ASN A 219 -4.87 -4.88 -0.63
CA ASN A 219 -5.58 -3.73 -1.21
C ASN A 219 -6.01 -4.02 -2.64
N ALA A 220 -7.17 -3.49 -3.06
CA ALA A 220 -7.62 -3.51 -4.44
C ALA A 220 -7.60 -2.09 -5.02
N ILE A 221 -6.59 -1.79 -5.82
CA ILE A 221 -6.45 -0.47 -6.44
C ILE A 221 -7.26 -0.43 -7.72
N VAL A 222 -8.36 0.31 -7.70
CA VAL A 222 -9.26 0.48 -8.86
C VAL A 222 -8.68 1.53 -9.80
N VAL A 223 -8.41 1.13 -11.04
CA VAL A 223 -7.85 2.00 -12.07
C VAL A 223 -8.73 2.01 -13.32
N PRO A 224 -8.76 3.10 -14.09
CA PRO A 224 -9.49 3.13 -15.35
C PRO A 224 -8.89 2.15 -16.36
N ALA A 225 -9.74 1.46 -17.09
CA ALA A 225 -9.36 0.46 -18.09
C ALA A 225 -8.97 1.12 -19.43
N ILE A 226 -7.96 2.00 -19.40
CA ILE A 226 -7.46 2.70 -20.59
C ILE A 226 -6.60 1.72 -21.41
N ARG A 227 -7.13 1.36 -22.58
CA ARG A 227 -6.50 0.41 -23.50
C ARG A 227 -5.51 1.13 -24.42
N SER A 228 -4.24 0.79 -24.30
CA SER A 228 -3.15 1.34 -25.13
C SER A 228 -2.71 0.31 -26.18
N GLY A 229 -3.60 -0.01 -27.13
CA GLY A 229 -3.41 -1.00 -28.18
C GLY A 229 -3.78 -2.43 -27.74
N GLY A 230 -4.95 -2.91 -28.19
CA GLY A 230 -5.51 -4.23 -27.85
C GLY A 230 -6.31 -4.24 -26.54
N ASP A 231 -6.56 -5.44 -26.00
CA ASP A 231 -7.41 -5.66 -24.81
C ASP A 231 -6.64 -5.64 -23.48
N SER A 232 -5.58 -4.82 -23.40
CA SER A 232 -4.71 -4.76 -22.22
C SER A 232 -4.53 -3.35 -21.69
N VAL A 233 -4.35 -3.27 -20.37
CA VAL A 233 -4.03 -2.05 -19.63
C VAL A 233 -2.60 -2.18 -19.12
N ARG A 234 -1.81 -1.12 -19.31
CA ARG A 234 -0.42 -1.05 -18.85
C ARG A 234 -0.34 -0.12 -17.66
N ILE A 235 0.23 -0.60 -16.57
CA ILE A 235 0.25 0.07 -15.27
C ILE A 235 1.70 0.17 -14.79
N ARG A 236 2.01 1.30 -14.17
CA ARG A 236 3.26 1.53 -13.44
C ARG A 236 2.96 1.79 -11.98
N LEU A 237 3.60 1.01 -11.11
CA LEU A 237 3.68 1.24 -9.66
C LEU A 237 5.01 1.94 -9.38
N SER A 238 5.01 3.19 -8.96
CA SER A 238 6.22 3.98 -8.67
C SER A 238 6.29 4.33 -7.20
N PHE A 239 7.45 4.14 -6.58
CA PHE A 239 7.64 4.29 -5.14
C PHE A 239 9.11 4.60 -4.83
N THR A 240 9.40 5.14 -3.64
CA THR A 240 10.79 5.29 -3.19
C THR A 240 11.48 3.93 -3.19
N ALA A 241 12.68 3.86 -3.77
CA ALA A 241 13.45 2.62 -3.84
C ALA A 241 13.60 1.99 -2.46
N ASP A 242 13.37 0.69 -2.40
CA ASP A 242 13.38 -0.15 -1.20
C ASP A 242 12.29 0.14 -0.16
N ASN A 243 11.33 1.03 -0.42
CA ASN A 243 10.27 1.36 0.54
C ASN A 243 9.18 0.28 0.72
N TRP A 244 9.03 -0.62 -0.26
CA TRP A 244 7.99 -1.65 -0.27
C TRP A 244 8.57 -3.06 -0.30
N ARG A 245 7.82 -3.98 0.32
CA ARG A 245 7.97 -5.43 0.24
C ARG A 245 6.67 -5.98 -0.31
N ILE A 246 6.69 -6.54 -1.52
CA ILE A 246 5.49 -6.98 -2.23
C ILE A 246 5.55 -8.50 -2.37
N ASP A 247 4.56 -9.21 -1.86
CA ASP A 247 4.47 -10.66 -1.91
C ASP A 247 3.64 -11.11 -3.13
N ALA A 248 2.56 -10.39 -3.44
CA ALA A 248 1.73 -10.71 -4.59
C ALA A 248 1.22 -9.48 -5.35
N ILE A 249 1.17 -9.60 -6.67
CA ILE A 249 0.49 -8.66 -7.57
C ILE A 249 -0.49 -9.47 -8.42
N ARG A 250 -1.78 -9.18 -8.28
CA ARG A 250 -2.86 -9.86 -8.99
C ARG A 250 -3.77 -8.84 -9.67
N THR A 251 -4.62 -9.33 -10.55
CA THR A 251 -5.51 -8.52 -11.38
C THR A 251 -6.92 -9.08 -11.29
N ALA A 252 -7.93 -8.21 -11.19
CA ALA A 252 -9.30 -8.66 -11.04
C ALA A 252 -10.30 -7.72 -11.73
N THR A 253 -11.52 -8.22 -11.94
CA THR A 253 -12.67 -7.43 -12.36
C THR A 253 -13.30 -6.77 -11.15
N VAL A 254 -13.62 -5.48 -11.26
CA VAL A 254 -14.38 -4.75 -10.24
C VAL A 254 -15.86 -5.01 -10.44
N LEU A 255 -16.55 -5.38 -9.36
CA LEU A 255 -18.00 -5.58 -9.35
C LEU A 255 -18.71 -4.28 -8.97
N ARG A 256 -19.88 -4.04 -9.54
CA ARG A 256 -20.73 -2.87 -9.28
C ARG A 256 -21.81 -3.21 -8.26
#